data_AF-A0A9X0D1Z7-F1
#
_entry.id   AF-A0A9X0D1Z7-F1
#
_cell.length_a   1.000
_cell.length_b   1.000
_cell.length_c   1.000
_cell.angle_alpha   90.00
_cell.angle_beta   90.00
_cell.angle_gamma   90.00
#
_symmetry.space_group_name_H-M   'P 1'
#
loop_
_entity.id
_entity.type
_entity.pdbx_description
1 polymer ?
#
loop_
_entity_poly.entity_id
_entity_poly.type
_entity_poly.pdbx_seq_one_letter_code
_entity_poly.pdbx_strand_id
1 'polypeptide(L)'
;MKARTWLTYKFLNNSRLYVYGLLTEPGEQSAEFTIYGSYSGTHKWVVVQINLRKALGNPCHDDDYKPWIPSDEQNGTCLLGRKTIYERRIAHAHCYNGYDYDRPITHENCPMR
;
A
#
# COMPACT_ATOMS: atom_id res chain seq x y z
N MET A 1 -6.64 0.99 -2.74
CA MET A 1 -6.52 2.19 -3.60
C MET A 1 -6.43 1.74 -5.05
N LYS A 2 -7.09 2.38 -6.01
CA LYS A 2 -6.87 2.07 -7.44
C LYS A 2 -5.69 2.89 -7.93
N ALA A 3 -4.65 2.23 -8.43
CA ALA A 3 -3.55 2.89 -9.11
C ALA A 3 -4.08 3.56 -10.39
N ARG A 4 -3.74 4.83 -10.59
CA ARG A 4 -4.03 5.57 -11.84
C ARG A 4 -2.84 5.58 -12.79
N THR A 5 -1.64 5.44 -12.24
CA THR A 5 -0.37 5.49 -12.95
C THR A 5 0.57 4.40 -12.43
N TRP A 6 1.51 3.97 -13.27
CA TRP A 6 2.50 2.95 -12.95
C TRP A 6 3.90 3.46 -13.32
N LEU A 7 4.89 3.14 -12.48
CA LEU A 7 6.29 3.46 -12.71
C LEU A 7 7.10 2.16 -12.84
N THR A 8 8.05 2.14 -13.78
CA THR A 8 8.92 0.98 -13.99
C THR A 8 10.28 1.23 -13.33
N TYR A 9 10.70 0.31 -12.46
CA TYR A 9 12.00 0.35 -11.81
C TYR A 9 12.82 -0.89 -12.18
N LYS A 10 14.01 -0.68 -12.76
CA LYS A 10 14.96 -1.77 -13.05
C LYS A 10 15.78 -2.06 -11.79
N PHE A 11 15.50 -3.19 -11.14
CA PHE A 11 16.23 -3.63 -9.95
C PHE A 11 17.43 -4.55 -10.25
N LEU A 12 17.60 -4.96 -11.52
CA LEU A 12 18.77 -5.69 -12.02
C LEU A 12 19.26 -5.03 -13.31
N ASN A 13 20.58 -4.81 -13.42
CA ASN A 13 21.18 -4.13 -14.58
C ASN A 13 21.54 -5.09 -15.72
N ASN A 14 22.22 -6.19 -15.41
CA ASN A 14 22.88 -7.04 -16.43
C ASN A 14 22.42 -8.51 -16.39
N SER A 15 21.33 -8.83 -15.70
CA SER A 15 20.84 -10.20 -15.55
C SER A 15 19.31 -10.26 -15.56
N ARG A 16 18.78 -11.46 -15.84
CA ARG A 16 17.35 -11.76 -15.76
C ARG A 16 17.12 -12.77 -14.65
N LEU A 17 16.09 -12.51 -13.85
CA LEU A 17 15.66 -13.35 -12.73
C LEU A 17 14.29 -13.94 -13.06
N TYR A 18 14.15 -15.25 -12.93
CA TYR A 18 12.84 -15.90 -12.86
C TYR A 18 12.28 -15.68 -11.45
N VAL A 19 11.20 -14.92 -11.35
CA VAL A 19 10.58 -14.55 -10.08
C VAL A 19 9.62 -15.65 -9.64
N TYR A 20 9.78 -16.12 -8.40
CA TYR A 20 8.88 -17.11 -7.79
C TYR A 20 7.93 -16.48 -6.77
N GLY A 21 8.32 -15.36 -6.17
CA GLY A 21 7.45 -14.65 -5.25
C GLY A 21 7.99 -13.28 -4.85
N LEU A 22 7.10 -12.52 -4.24
CA LEU A 22 7.36 -11.22 -3.66
C LEU A 22 6.73 -11.20 -2.26
N LEU A 23 7.50 -10.70 -1.31
CA LEU A 23 7.13 -10.57 0.09
C LEU A 23 7.33 -9.13 0.53
N THR A 24 6.48 -8.67 1.44
CA THR A 24 6.63 -7.42 2.17
C THR A 24 6.94 -7.74 3.63
N GLU A 25 7.52 -6.79 4.35
CA GLU A 25 7.62 -6.89 5.80
C GLU A 25 6.22 -7.04 6.42
N PRO A 26 6.05 -7.91 7.43
CA PRO A 26 4.81 -8.01 8.18
C PRO A 26 4.31 -6.65 8.69
N GLY A 27 3.00 -6.44 8.62
CA GLY A 27 2.39 -5.15 8.97
C GLY A 27 2.30 -4.17 7.80
N GLU A 28 2.97 -4.43 6.66
CA GLU A 28 2.90 -3.62 5.44
C GLU A 28 3.23 -2.13 5.66
N GLN A 29 4.02 -1.85 6.70
CA GLN A 29 4.40 -0.51 7.09
C GLN A 29 5.62 -0.02 6.32
N SER A 30 6.59 -0.88 5.98
CA SER A 30 7.78 -0.48 5.25
C SER A 30 7.58 -0.41 3.72
N ALA A 31 8.48 0.32 3.08
CA ALA A 31 8.63 0.34 1.63
C ALA A 31 9.67 -0.70 1.14
N GLU A 32 9.91 -1.75 1.93
CA GLU A 32 10.88 -2.80 1.61
C GLU A 32 10.18 -4.04 1.06
N PHE A 33 10.65 -4.46 -0.10
CA PHE A 33 10.10 -5.59 -0.85
C PHE A 33 11.19 -6.62 -1.04
N THR A 34 10.87 -7.87 -0.73
CA THR A 34 11.77 -9.01 -0.94
C THR A 34 11.26 -9.81 -2.13
N ILE A 35 12.05 -9.89 -3.19
CA ILE A 35 11.78 -10.72 -4.36
C ILE A 35 12.70 -11.92 -4.30
N TYR A 36 12.17 -13.12 -4.48
CA TYR A 36 12.97 -14.33 -4.54
C TYR A 36 12.72 -15.10 -5.84
N GLY A 37 13.78 -15.73 -6.34
CA GLY A 37 13.83 -16.24 -7.70
C GLY A 37 15.05 -17.10 -7.99
N SER A 38 15.29 -17.36 -9.27
CA SER A 38 16.53 -17.98 -9.76
C SER A 38 17.05 -17.32 -11.04
N TYR A 39 18.36 -17.33 -11.26
CA TYR A 39 18.96 -16.82 -12.50
C TYR A 39 18.71 -17.75 -13.69
N SER A 40 18.66 -17.19 -14.89
CA SER A 40 18.52 -18.00 -16.10
C SER A 40 19.68 -18.97 -16.29
N GLY A 41 19.38 -20.25 -16.53
CA GLY A 41 20.35 -21.29 -16.86
C GLY A 41 20.88 -22.10 -15.67
N THR A 42 20.71 -21.65 -14.43
CA THR A 42 21.01 -22.47 -13.23
C THR A 42 19.96 -22.23 -12.16
N HIS A 43 19.37 -23.29 -11.61
CA HIS A 43 18.36 -23.20 -10.53
C HIS A 43 19.02 -22.88 -9.17
N LYS A 44 19.69 -21.73 -9.11
CA LYS A 44 20.30 -21.16 -7.91
C LYS A 44 19.35 -20.12 -7.35
N TRP A 45 18.94 -20.31 -6.10
CA TRP A 45 18.06 -19.37 -5.40
C TRP A 45 18.77 -18.04 -5.15
N VAL A 46 18.04 -16.96 -5.40
CA VAL A 46 18.48 -15.58 -5.17
C VAL A 46 17.35 -14.86 -4.47
N VAL A 47 17.73 -14.07 -3.47
CA VAL A 47 16.82 -13.18 -2.73
C VAL A 47 17.33 -11.76 -2.94
N VAL A 48 16.44 -10.88 -3.38
CA VAL A 48 16.74 -9.47 -3.66
C VAL A 48 15.82 -8.62 -2.79
N GLN A 49 16.41 -7.80 -1.93
CA GLN A 49 15.70 -6.81 -1.14
C GLN A 49 15.76 -5.45 -1.84
N ILE A 50 14.60 -4.83 -2.03
CA ILE A 50 14.45 -3.57 -2.76
C ILE A 50 13.78 -2.57 -1.83
N ASN A 51 14.44 -1.45 -1.59
CA ASN A 51 13.87 -0.32 -0.89
C ASN A 51 13.23 0.65 -1.89
N LEU A 52 11.90 0.68 -1.94
CA LEU A 52 11.11 1.52 -2.85
C LEU A 52 10.74 2.88 -2.23
N ARG A 53 11.28 3.25 -1.06
CA ARG A 53 10.94 4.52 -0.40
C ARG A 53 11.16 5.73 -1.32
N LYS A 54 12.25 5.74 -2.08
CA LYS A 54 12.54 6.80 -3.06
C LYS A 54 11.53 6.88 -4.19
N ALA A 55 10.95 5.75 -4.60
CA ALA A 55 9.94 5.70 -5.66
C ALA A 55 8.54 6.11 -5.16
N LEU A 56 8.24 5.89 -3.88
CA LEU A 56 6.96 6.26 -3.27
C LEU A 56 6.89 7.75 -2.86
N GLY A 57 8.03 8.44 -2.82
CA GLY A 57 8.12 9.88 -2.53
C GLY A 57 8.46 10.18 -1.08
N ASN A 58 8.32 11.45 -0.72
CA ASN A 58 8.53 11.94 0.64
C ASN A 58 7.42 11.45 1.60
N PRO A 59 7.61 11.56 2.92
CA PRO A 59 6.54 11.33 3.88
C PRO A 59 5.30 12.17 3.56
N CYS A 60 4.12 11.58 3.73
CA CYS A 60 2.85 12.30 3.61
C CYS A 60 2.66 13.30 4.75
N HIS A 61 1.94 14.38 4.47
CA HIS A 61 1.49 15.36 5.46
C HIS A 61 -0.03 15.30 5.58
N ASP A 62 -0.61 15.97 6.59
CA ASP A 62 -2.05 15.95 6.87
C ASP A 62 -2.91 16.30 5.63
N ASP A 63 -2.43 17.22 4.79
CA ASP A 63 -3.09 17.63 3.55
C ASP A 63 -3.15 16.54 2.46
N ASP A 64 -2.32 15.49 2.57
CA ASP A 64 -2.31 14.35 1.65
C ASP A 64 -3.41 13.32 1.97
N TYR A 65 -4.20 13.56 3.03
CA TYR A 65 -5.23 12.65 3.52
C TYR A 65 -6.63 13.23 3.37
N LYS A 66 -7.62 12.33 3.35
CA LYS A 66 -9.02 12.70 3.37
C LYS A 66 -9.85 11.69 4.15
N PRO A 67 -10.98 12.10 4.74
CA PRO A 67 -11.94 11.15 5.30
C PRO A 67 -12.54 10.29 4.20
N TRP A 68 -12.74 9.02 4.51
CA TRP A 68 -13.39 8.04 3.67
C TRP A 68 -14.31 7.17 4.53
N ILE A 69 -15.56 7.07 4.11
CA ILE A 69 -16.58 6.27 4.77
C ILE A 69 -16.88 5.08 3.84
N PRO A 70 -16.82 3.83 4.33
CA PRO A 70 -17.25 2.69 3.54
C PRO A 70 -18.76 2.77 3.31
N SER A 71 -19.17 2.48 2.08
CA SER A 71 -20.56 2.41 1.69
C SER A 71 -20.86 1.05 1.08
N ASP A 72 -22.08 0.55 1.26
CA ASP A 72 -22.56 -0.63 0.53
C ASP A 72 -22.92 -0.29 -0.93
N GLU A 73 -23.40 -1.29 -1.67
CA GLU A 73 -23.85 -1.15 -3.06
C GLU A 73 -25.07 -0.20 -3.21
N GLN A 74 -25.81 0.04 -2.13
CA GLN A 74 -26.94 0.99 -2.10
C GLN A 74 -26.52 2.37 -1.60
N ASN A 75 -25.22 2.63 -1.49
CA ASN A 75 -24.63 3.87 -0.98
C ASN A 75 -24.99 4.15 0.50
N GLY A 76 -25.37 3.13 1.25
CA GLY A 76 -25.58 3.16 2.69
C GLY A 76 -24.24 3.25 3.42
N THR A 77 -24.05 4.29 4.21
CA THR A 77 -22.82 4.56 4.98
C THR A 77 -22.85 4.04 6.41
N CYS A 78 -24.00 3.51 6.82
CA CYS A 78 -24.20 2.91 8.12
C CYS A 78 -24.20 1.39 8.00
N LEU A 79 -23.09 0.77 8.39
CA LEU A 79 -22.92 -0.68 8.32
C LEU A 79 -22.96 -1.24 9.73
N LEU A 80 -23.83 -2.23 9.98
CA LEU A 80 -23.98 -2.85 11.30
C LEU A 80 -24.34 -1.82 12.41
N GLY A 81 -25.15 -0.80 12.08
CA GLY A 81 -25.56 0.25 13.02
C GLY A 81 -24.49 1.29 13.33
N ARG A 82 -23.35 1.26 12.63
CA ARG A 82 -22.21 2.15 12.87
C ARG A 82 -21.71 2.76 11.57
N LYS A 83 -21.45 4.06 11.60
CA LYS A 83 -20.73 4.78 10.56
C LYS A 83 -19.27 4.87 10.98
N THR A 84 -18.39 4.32 10.16
CA THR A 84 -16.94 4.32 10.42
C THR A 84 -16.26 5.25 9.44
N ILE A 85 -15.47 6.19 9.95
CA ILE A 85 -14.75 7.20 9.18
C ILE A 85 -13.28 6.85 9.26
N TYR A 86 -12.69 6.50 8.12
CA TYR A 86 -11.26 6.24 8.01
C TYR A 86 -10.57 7.46 7.43
N GLU A 87 -9.41 7.78 7.93
CA GLU A 87 -8.49 8.62 7.18
C GLU A 87 -7.80 7.79 6.09
N ARG A 88 -7.72 8.34 4.87
CA ARG A 88 -7.12 7.67 3.73
C ARG A 88 -6.37 8.66 2.85
N ARG A 89 -5.15 8.29 2.47
CA ARG A 89 -4.34 9.03 1.49
C ARG A 89 -5.11 9.28 0.20
N ILE A 90 -5.06 10.51 -0.28
CA ILE A 90 -5.68 10.96 -1.52
C ILE A 90 -5.07 10.21 -2.70
N ALA A 91 -5.89 9.85 -3.69
CA ALA A 91 -5.48 8.96 -4.78
C ALA A 91 -4.35 9.53 -5.67
N HIS A 92 -4.18 10.85 -5.70
CA HIS A 92 -3.14 11.53 -6.50
C HIS A 92 -1.99 12.07 -5.64
N ALA A 93 -2.01 11.89 -4.32
CA ALA A 93 -0.88 12.25 -3.47
C ALA A 93 0.28 11.29 -3.76
N HIS A 94 1.45 11.83 -4.08
CA HIS A 94 2.67 11.06 -4.35
C HIS A 94 3.62 11.13 -3.15
N CYS A 95 3.18 10.48 -2.06
CA CYS A 95 3.89 10.42 -0.79
C CYS A 95 3.75 9.02 -0.17
N TYR A 96 4.65 8.70 0.74
CA TYR A 96 4.68 7.48 1.54
C TYR A 96 4.12 7.76 2.94
N ASN A 97 3.19 6.94 3.43
CA ASN A 97 2.53 7.16 4.72
C ASN A 97 3.52 7.21 5.90
N GLY A 98 4.64 6.49 5.80
CA GLY A 98 5.57 6.32 6.92
C GLY A 98 5.36 4.99 7.63
N TYR A 99 6.41 4.52 8.32
CA TYR A 99 6.38 3.25 9.05
C TYR A 99 5.46 3.34 10.28
N ASP A 100 5.53 4.48 10.99
CA ASP A 100 4.78 4.71 12.23
C ASP A 100 3.39 5.33 12.02
N TYR A 101 2.86 5.31 10.78
CA TYR A 101 1.53 5.86 10.50
C TYR A 101 0.45 4.95 11.08
N ASP A 102 -0.12 5.38 12.21
CA ASP A 102 -1.34 4.78 12.75
C ASP A 102 -2.55 5.46 12.10
N ARG A 103 -3.48 4.65 11.57
CA ARG A 103 -4.63 5.17 10.83
C ARG A 103 -5.70 5.60 11.81
N PRO A 104 -6.04 6.89 11.94
CA PRO A 104 -7.14 7.29 12.79
C PRO A 104 -8.48 6.77 12.24
N ILE A 105 -9.27 6.19 13.14
CA ILE A 105 -10.60 5.67 12.86
C ILE A 105 -11.59 6.31 13.83
N THR A 106 -12.53 7.06 13.28
CA THR A 106 -13.63 7.64 14.06
C THR A 106 -14.89 6.83 13.82
N HIS A 107 -15.69 6.68 14.87
CA HIS A 107 -16.94 5.95 14.78
C HIS A 107 -18.10 6.77 15.31
N GLU A 108 -19.21 6.72 14.58
CA GLU A 108 -20.47 7.34 14.95
C GLU A 108 -21.56 6.27 14.95
N ASN A 109 -22.37 6.22 16.02
CA ASN A 109 -23.53 5.33 16.05
C ASN A 109 -24.62 5.92 15.16
N CYS A 110 -25.27 5.05 14.38
CA CYS A 110 -26.42 5.47 13.59
C CYS A 110 -27.70 5.35 14.42
N PRO A 111 -28.73 6.16 14.12
CA PRO A 111 -30.06 5.90 14.64
C PRO A 111 -30.54 4.53 14.17
N MET A 112 -31.28 3.84 15.05
CA MET A 112 -31.97 2.60 14.65
C MET A 112 -33.00 2.93 13.57
N ARG A 113 -33.00 2.14 12.50
CA ARG A 113 -33.93 2.26 11.39
C ARG A 113 -34.82 1.04 11.30
#